data_AF-A0A953W9G3-F1
#
_entry.id   AF-A0A953W9G3-F1
#
_cell.length_a   1.000
_cell.length_b   1.000
_cell.length_c   1.000
_cell.angle_alpha   90.00
_cell.angle_beta   90.00
_cell.angle_gamma   90.00
#
_symmetry.space_group_name_H-M   'P 1'
#
loop_
_entity.id
_entity.type
_entity.pdbx_description
1 polymer ?
#
loop_
_entity_poly.entity_id
_entity_poly.type
_entity_poly.pdbx_seq_one_letter_code
_entity_poly.pdbx_strand_id
1 'polypeptide(L)'
;MTVKILMDAPLAPVRFEIFALVAAGFLSVSCSAKTQAPPSTDDFSTVSTLKKTPDEVRASRPPNILVIMADDLGYGDLGCYGSTRHETPHIDALATGGLRFTDFHSAGPMCSPTRAALLTGQYQQRFGRIFDTAISGTEHRDLGLPHDAVTIAEQLKAQGYATACFGKWHLG
;
A
#
# COMPACT_ATOMS: atom_id res chain seq x y z
N MET A 1 0.09 -11.71 -17.37
CA MET A 1 1.42 -12.07 -16.81
C MET A 1 1.21 -12.66 -15.43
N THR A 2 1.19 -13.99 -15.32
CA THR A 2 0.89 -14.70 -14.07
C THR A 2 2.16 -14.78 -13.23
N VAL A 3 2.24 -13.99 -12.16
CA VAL A 3 3.35 -14.07 -11.19
C VAL A 3 3.04 -15.22 -10.24
N LYS A 4 3.72 -16.35 -10.47
CA LYS A 4 3.71 -17.51 -9.59
C LYS A 4 4.74 -17.28 -8.50
N ILE A 5 4.27 -17.17 -7.26
CA ILE A 5 5.09 -17.00 -6.06
C ILE A 5 5.75 -18.35 -5.75
N LEU A 6 7.07 -18.40 -5.73
CA LEU A 6 7.83 -19.52 -5.15
C LEU A 6 8.45 -19.00 -3.85
N MET A 7 7.91 -19.44 -2.71
CA MET A 7 8.49 -19.29 -1.39
C MET A 7 9.13 -20.62 -1.01
N ASP A 8 10.40 -20.63 -0.62
CA ASP A 8 11.04 -21.81 -0.05
C ASP A 8 11.74 -21.44 1.27
N ALA A 9 11.01 -21.64 2.37
CA ALA A 9 11.45 -21.86 3.74
C ALA A 9 10.18 -22.10 4.60
N PRO A 10 10.22 -22.95 5.63
CA PRO A 10 9.05 -23.69 6.11
C PRO A 10 8.09 -22.77 6.86
N LEU A 11 7.01 -22.35 6.19
CA LEU A 11 6.00 -21.48 6.77
C LEU A 11 4.66 -22.20 6.88
N ALA A 12 4.24 -22.36 8.14
CA ALA A 12 2.87 -22.63 8.55
C ALA A 12 1.86 -21.73 7.77
N PRO A 13 0.60 -22.15 7.60
CA PRO A 13 -0.27 -21.74 6.50
C PRO A 13 -0.36 -20.22 6.35
N VAL A 14 0.23 -19.72 5.26
CA VAL A 14 0.25 -18.30 4.88
C VAL A 14 -1.13 -17.95 4.32
N ARG A 15 -1.95 -17.24 5.09
CA ARG A 15 -3.14 -16.56 4.55
C ARG A 15 -2.74 -15.16 4.11
N PHE A 16 -2.86 -14.91 2.81
CA PHE A 16 -2.70 -13.58 2.21
C PHE A 16 -3.90 -12.72 2.62
N GLU A 17 -3.68 -11.72 3.46
CA GLU A 17 -4.61 -10.59 3.56
C GLU A 17 -4.07 -9.47 2.69
N ILE A 18 -4.81 -9.17 1.62
CA ILE A 18 -4.48 -8.13 0.68
C ILE A 18 -4.93 -6.81 1.29
N PHE A 19 -4.04 -6.14 2.00
CA PHE A 19 -4.21 -4.73 2.34
C PHE A 19 -3.66 -3.91 1.17
N ALA A 20 -4.57 -3.44 0.30
CA ALA A 20 -4.24 -2.41 -0.67
C ALA A 20 -3.98 -1.10 0.10
N LEU A 21 -2.71 -0.80 0.31
CA LEU A 21 -2.29 0.47 0.90
C LEU A 21 -2.51 1.58 -0.13
N VAL A 22 -3.57 2.36 0.05
CA VAL A 22 -3.65 3.72 -0.48
C VAL A 22 -3.58 4.65 0.72
N ALA A 23 -2.45 5.34 0.83
CA ALA A 23 -2.23 6.36 1.83
C ALA A 23 -3.20 7.53 1.60
N ALA A 24 -4.01 7.84 2.61
CA ALA A 24 -4.71 9.12 2.70
C ALA A 24 -4.30 9.78 4.02
N GLY A 25 -3.91 11.04 3.90
CA GLY A 25 -3.29 11.82 4.95
C GLY A 25 -4.17 12.10 6.16
N PHE A 26 -3.50 12.64 7.17
CA PHE A 26 -4.06 13.24 8.36
C PHE A 26 -5.26 14.15 8.05
N LEU A 27 -6.42 13.81 8.61
CA LEU A 27 -7.37 14.84 9.03
C LEU A 27 -8.05 14.41 10.33
N SER A 28 -7.78 15.18 11.38
CA SER A 28 -8.46 15.14 12.67
C SER A 28 -9.95 15.43 12.46
N VAL A 29 -10.80 14.42 12.63
CA VAL A 29 -12.25 14.62 12.82
C VAL A 29 -12.51 14.76 14.31
N SER A 30 -12.77 16.00 14.75
CA SER A 30 -13.32 16.28 16.07
C SER A 30 -14.79 15.85 16.05
N CYS A 31 -15.11 14.71 16.67
CA CYS A 31 -16.48 14.26 16.83
C CYS A 31 -17.18 15.09 17.91
N SER A 32 -18.19 15.87 17.51
CA SER A 32 -19.11 16.55 18.44
C SER A 32 -20.09 15.53 18.99
N ALA A 33 -19.80 14.99 20.17
CA ALA A 33 -20.70 14.09 20.89
C ALA A 33 -21.85 14.91 21.50
N LYS A 34 -23.10 14.55 21.14
CA LYS A 34 -24.31 15.04 21.80
C LYS A 34 -24.29 14.63 23.28
N THR A 35 -24.52 15.60 24.15
CA THR A 35 -24.66 15.41 25.60
C THR A 35 -25.89 14.56 25.88
N GLN A 36 -25.69 13.38 26.48
CA GLN A 36 -26.76 12.58 27.09
C GLN A 36 -26.39 12.35 28.55
N ALA A 37 -27.32 12.64 29.44
CA ALA A 37 -27.12 12.67 30.88
C ALA A 37 -26.65 11.31 31.44
N PRO A 38 -25.82 11.29 32.51
CA PRO A 38 -25.22 10.06 33.01
C PRO A 38 -26.27 9.19 33.74
N PRO A 39 -26.33 7.87 33.48
CA PRO A 39 -26.99 6.95 34.40
C PRO A 39 -26.15 6.79 35.68
N SER A 40 -26.85 6.63 36.80
CA SER A 40 -26.35 6.57 38.17
C SER A 40 -25.25 5.52 38.39
N THR A 41 -24.30 5.88 39.26
CA THR A 41 -23.30 5.00 39.85
C THR A 41 -23.96 3.81 40.52
N ASP A 42 -23.58 2.58 40.15
CA ASP A 42 -23.39 1.45 41.07
C ASP A 42 -22.66 0.27 40.38
N ASP A 43 -21.59 -0.16 41.05
CA ASP A 43 -20.90 -1.47 41.02
C ASP A 43 -20.19 -1.98 39.74
N PHE A 44 -18.86 -1.75 39.67
CA PHE A 44 -17.94 -2.41 38.73
C PHE A 44 -16.90 -3.29 39.44
N SER A 45 -17.30 -4.07 40.44
CA SER A 45 -16.40 -5.04 41.08
C SER A 45 -16.27 -6.40 40.36
N THR A 46 -16.91 -6.59 39.21
CA THR A 46 -16.71 -7.80 38.39
C THR A 46 -15.90 -7.47 37.15
N VAL A 47 -14.57 -7.57 37.24
CA VAL A 47 -13.70 -7.68 36.06
C VAL A 47 -13.96 -9.04 35.42
N SER A 48 -15.05 -9.12 34.67
CA SER A 48 -15.33 -10.21 33.75
C SER A 48 -14.13 -10.32 32.81
N THR A 49 -13.37 -11.40 32.94
CA THR A 49 -12.30 -11.75 32.01
C THR A 49 -12.94 -11.92 30.63
N LEU A 50 -12.91 -10.85 29.82
CA LEU A 50 -13.36 -10.89 28.44
C LEU A 50 -12.50 -11.92 27.71
N LYS A 51 -13.10 -13.07 27.39
CA LYS A 51 -12.53 -14.03 26.46
C LYS A 51 -12.39 -13.31 25.12
N LYS A 52 -11.14 -13.00 24.73
CA LYS A 52 -10.83 -12.47 23.40
C LYS A 52 -11.50 -13.32 22.34
N THR A 53 -12.24 -12.68 21.43
CA THR A 53 -12.77 -13.33 20.24
C THR A 53 -11.62 -13.81 19.36
N PRO A 54 -11.80 -14.86 18.53
CA PRO A 54 -10.74 -15.42 17.70
C PRO A 54 -10.05 -14.39 16.78
N ASP A 55 -10.75 -13.32 16.40
CA ASP A 55 -10.20 -12.23 15.58
C ASP A 55 -9.16 -11.38 16.34
N GLU A 56 -9.28 -11.22 17.66
CA GLU A 56 -8.26 -10.50 18.45
C GLU A 56 -6.98 -11.33 18.67
N VAL A 57 -7.03 -12.65 18.46
CA VAL A 57 -5.86 -13.55 18.57
C VAL A 57 -4.96 -13.47 17.33
N ARG A 58 -5.46 -12.95 16.19
CA ARG A 58 -4.66 -12.64 14.99
C ARG A 58 -3.70 -11.45 15.17
N ALA A 59 -3.91 -10.63 16.20
CA ALA A 59 -3.25 -9.33 16.37
C ALA A 59 -1.83 -9.40 16.97
N SER A 60 -1.16 -10.55 16.98
CA SER A 60 0.22 -10.66 17.52
C SER A 60 1.31 -10.56 16.46
N ARG A 61 0.97 -10.69 15.18
CA ARG A 61 1.94 -10.61 14.08
C ARG A 61 1.63 -9.41 13.19
N PRO A 62 2.66 -8.64 12.78
CA PRO A 62 2.48 -7.62 11.77
C PRO A 62 1.86 -8.20 10.50
N PRO A 63 1.02 -7.45 9.76
CA PRO A 63 0.43 -7.92 8.52
C PRO A 63 1.49 -8.08 7.42
N ASN A 64 1.23 -8.93 6.43
CA ASN A 64 2.03 -8.95 5.21
C ASN A 64 1.58 -7.80 4.28
N ILE A 65 2.54 -7.08 3.71
CA ILE A 65 2.27 -5.95 2.81
C ILE A 65 2.66 -6.34 1.39
N LEU A 66 1.70 -6.27 0.46
CA LEU A 66 1.92 -6.52 -0.96
C LEU A 66 1.51 -5.29 -1.76
N VAL A 67 2.48 -4.68 -2.44
CA VAL A 67 2.26 -3.54 -3.34
C VAL A 67 2.33 -4.04 -4.78
N ILE A 68 1.23 -3.90 -5.53
CA ILE A 68 1.15 -4.25 -6.95
C ILE A 68 1.07 -2.94 -7.74
N MET A 69 2.06 -2.67 -8.57
CA MET A 69 2.12 -1.49 -9.43
C MET A 69 2.13 -1.93 -10.90
N ALA A 70 1.04 -1.65 -11.61
CA ALA A 70 0.97 -1.82 -13.06
C ALA A 70 1.72 -0.69 -13.77
N ASP A 71 2.26 -0.98 -14.95
CA ASP A 71 2.95 -0.01 -15.81
C ASP A 71 2.01 0.36 -16.97
N ASP A 72 1.88 1.64 -17.28
CA ASP A 72 1.05 2.19 -18.35
C ASP A 72 -0.41 1.68 -18.39
N LEU A 73 -1.03 1.50 -17.21
CA LEU A 73 -2.43 1.12 -17.06
C LEU A 73 -3.33 2.36 -16.99
N GLY A 74 -4.27 2.47 -17.93
CA GLY A 74 -5.26 3.55 -17.96
C GLY A 74 -6.42 3.32 -16.99
N TYR A 75 -7.07 4.40 -16.57
CA TYR A 75 -8.21 4.35 -15.64
C TYR A 75 -9.37 3.48 -16.15
N GLY A 76 -9.65 3.52 -17.46
CA GLY A 76 -10.74 2.77 -18.10
C GLY A 76 -10.37 1.35 -18.55
N ASP A 77 -9.18 0.85 -18.19
CA ASP A 77 -8.72 -0.45 -18.70
C ASP A 77 -9.22 -1.64 -17.88
N LEU A 78 -9.68 -1.43 -16.66
CA LEU A 78 -10.16 -2.49 -15.77
C LEU A 78 -11.68 -2.67 -15.84
N GLY A 79 -12.15 -3.91 -15.74
CA GLY A 79 -13.58 -4.24 -15.72
C GLY A 79 -14.32 -3.53 -14.58
N CYS A 80 -13.73 -3.48 -13.38
CA CYS A 80 -14.27 -2.76 -12.22
C CYS A 80 -14.30 -1.22 -12.36
N TYR A 81 -13.73 -0.67 -13.44
CA TYR A 81 -13.84 0.75 -13.83
C TYR A 81 -14.65 0.94 -15.14
N GLY A 82 -15.32 -0.12 -15.62
CA GLY A 82 -16.22 -0.05 -16.76
C GLY A 82 -15.61 -0.49 -18.10
N SER A 83 -14.41 -1.09 -18.09
CA SER A 83 -13.83 -1.63 -19.32
C SER A 83 -14.67 -2.78 -19.88
N THR A 84 -14.97 -2.73 -21.18
CA THR A 84 -15.61 -3.83 -21.92
C THR A 84 -14.64 -4.57 -22.83
N ARG A 85 -13.39 -4.12 -22.88
CA ARG A 85 -12.36 -4.62 -23.81
C ARG A 85 -11.41 -5.63 -23.16
N HIS A 86 -11.11 -5.46 -21.88
CA HIS A 86 -10.11 -6.27 -21.17
C HIS A 86 -10.77 -7.16 -20.11
N GLU A 87 -10.32 -8.41 -20.04
CA GLU A 87 -10.77 -9.36 -19.03
C GLU A 87 -9.85 -9.29 -17.80
N THR A 88 -10.36 -8.76 -16.69
CA THR A 88 -9.58 -8.54 -15.45
C THR A 88 -10.17 -9.23 -14.21
N PRO A 89 -10.62 -10.50 -14.29
CA PRO A 89 -11.46 -11.12 -13.26
C PRO A 89 -10.82 -11.15 -11.87
N HIS A 90 -9.50 -11.32 -11.78
CA HIS A 90 -8.79 -11.31 -10.49
C HIS A 90 -8.72 -9.91 -9.87
N ILE A 91 -8.52 -8.86 -10.68
CA ILE A 91 -8.48 -7.48 -10.17
C ILE A 91 -9.90 -7.04 -9.79
N ASP A 92 -10.90 -7.45 -10.55
CA ASP A 92 -12.30 -7.14 -10.27
C ASP A 92 -12.78 -7.83 -8.98
N ALA A 93 -12.31 -9.06 -8.71
CA ALA A 93 -12.54 -9.74 -7.44
C ALA A 93 -11.88 -8.99 -6.26
N LEU A 94 -10.66 -8.48 -6.43
CA LEU A 94 -9.99 -7.66 -5.41
C LEU A 94 -10.75 -6.36 -5.13
N ALA A 95 -11.23 -5.69 -6.18
CA ALA A 95 -12.03 -4.47 -6.05
C ALA A 95 -13.39 -4.72 -5.37
N THR A 96 -13.97 -5.90 -5.56
CA THR A 96 -15.26 -6.27 -4.94
C THR A 96 -15.09 -6.62 -3.45
N GLY A 97 -13.99 -7.29 -3.09
CA GLY A 97 -13.69 -7.69 -1.71
C GLY A 97 -12.92 -6.63 -0.89
N GLY A 98 -12.61 -5.48 -1.48
CA GLY A 98 -11.75 -4.47 -0.87
C GLY A 98 -12.23 -3.04 -1.11
N LEU A 99 -11.32 -2.09 -0.85
CA LEU A 99 -11.55 -0.68 -1.12
C LEU A 99 -11.13 -0.34 -2.55
N ARG A 100 -11.99 0.36 -3.29
CA ARG A 100 -11.72 0.86 -4.64
C ARG A 100 -11.81 2.39 -4.68
N PHE A 101 -10.78 3.03 -5.21
CA PHE A 101 -10.70 4.49 -5.32
C PHE A 101 -11.24 4.97 -6.67
N THR A 102 -12.13 5.93 -6.68
CA THR A 102 -12.56 6.62 -7.92
C THR A 102 -11.71 7.85 -8.22
N ASP A 103 -10.89 8.28 -7.27
CA ASP A 103 -10.02 9.45 -7.35
C ASP A 103 -8.67 9.11 -6.72
N PHE A 104 -7.75 8.60 -7.54
CA PHE A 104 -6.38 8.25 -7.16
C PHE A 104 -5.43 8.81 -8.21
N HIS A 105 -4.39 9.52 -7.77
CA HIS A 105 -3.47 10.22 -8.66
C HIS A 105 -2.05 9.65 -8.53
N SER A 106 -1.39 9.53 -9.68
CA SER A 106 0.07 9.38 -9.71
C SER A 106 0.75 10.74 -9.47
N ALA A 107 1.99 10.71 -9.01
CA ALA A 107 2.78 11.93 -8.81
C ALA A 107 3.12 12.68 -10.12
N GLY A 108 2.98 11.99 -11.26
CA GLY A 108 3.10 12.55 -12.60
C GLY A 108 2.73 11.53 -13.68
N PRO A 109 2.79 11.91 -14.97
CA PRO A 109 2.45 11.02 -16.09
C PRO A 109 3.58 10.08 -16.50
N MET A 110 4.72 10.08 -15.80
CA MET A 110 5.92 9.33 -16.17
C MET A 110 6.29 8.28 -15.10
N CYS A 111 6.90 7.18 -15.56
CA CYS A 111 7.22 6.01 -14.74
C CYS A 111 8.25 6.30 -13.63
N SER A 112 9.46 6.79 -13.95
CA SER A 112 10.50 7.08 -12.95
C SER A 112 10.05 8.02 -11.83
N PRO A 113 9.48 9.23 -12.09
CA PRO A 113 9.01 10.10 -11.01
C PRO A 113 7.91 9.46 -10.16
N THR A 114 6.98 8.73 -10.78
CA THR A 114 5.89 8.05 -10.04
C THR A 114 6.44 6.97 -9.12
N ARG A 115 7.43 6.19 -9.56
CA ARG A 115 8.09 5.15 -8.75
C ARG A 115 8.89 5.76 -7.61
N ALA A 116 9.61 6.86 -7.86
CA ALA A 116 10.35 7.58 -6.83
C ALA A 116 9.41 8.09 -5.74
N ALA A 117 8.30 8.71 -6.14
CA ALA A 117 7.30 9.21 -5.21
C ALA A 117 6.60 8.10 -4.42
N LEU A 118 6.28 6.97 -5.06
CA LEU A 118 5.68 5.81 -4.39
C LEU A 118 6.61 5.24 -3.31
N LEU A 119 7.90 5.11 -3.61
CA LEU A 119 8.85 4.49 -2.67
C LEU A 119 9.24 5.42 -1.53
N THR A 120 9.33 6.72 -1.77
CA THR A 120 9.83 7.70 -0.78
C THR A 120 8.71 8.45 -0.06
N GLY A 121 7.49 8.44 -0.58
CA GLY A 121 6.40 9.27 -0.10
C GLY A 121 6.61 10.78 -0.36
N GLN A 122 7.55 11.12 -1.24
CA GLN A 122 7.97 12.49 -1.52
C GLN A 122 7.69 12.89 -2.96
N TYR A 123 7.37 14.16 -3.18
CA TYR A 123 7.31 14.74 -4.51
C TYR A 123 8.69 14.64 -5.21
N GLN A 124 8.69 14.17 -6.45
CA GLN A 124 9.90 13.91 -7.25
C GLN A 124 10.83 15.14 -7.37
N GLN A 125 10.27 16.35 -7.33
CA GLN A 125 11.00 17.62 -7.41
C GLN A 125 12.00 17.80 -6.26
N ARG A 126 11.83 17.07 -5.14
CA ARG A 126 12.79 17.07 -4.03
C ARG A 126 14.13 16.46 -4.38
N PHE A 127 14.19 15.60 -5.40
CA PHE A 127 15.43 15.00 -5.91
C PHE A 127 16.04 15.82 -7.05
N GLY A 128 15.59 17.07 -7.23
CA GLY A 128 16.05 17.96 -8.30
C GLY A 128 15.54 17.52 -9.67
N ARG A 129 16.34 17.79 -10.71
CA ARG A 129 15.97 17.58 -12.12
C ARG A 129 16.11 16.13 -12.60
N ILE A 130 16.53 15.22 -11.71
CA ILE A 130 16.75 13.78 -12.01
C ILE A 130 15.47 13.14 -12.56
N PHE A 131 14.31 13.58 -12.08
CA PHE A 131 13.00 13.04 -12.43
C PHE A 131 12.11 14.03 -13.20
N ASP A 132 12.71 14.97 -13.93
CA ASP A 132 11.97 15.82 -14.88
C ASP A 132 11.34 14.97 -16.01
N THR A 133 11.98 13.84 -16.35
CA THR A 133 11.51 12.87 -17.34
C THR A 133 11.70 11.44 -16.83
N ALA A 134 11.29 10.44 -17.61
CA ALA A 134 11.63 9.05 -17.32
C ALA A 134 13.12 8.81 -17.58
N ILE A 135 13.80 8.18 -16.62
CA ILE A 135 15.20 7.78 -16.73
C ILE A 135 15.31 6.73 -17.83
N SER A 136 15.82 7.09 -19.01
CA SER A 136 15.86 6.18 -20.16
C SER A 136 17.15 6.31 -20.96
N GLY A 137 17.64 5.20 -21.51
CA GLY A 137 18.77 5.20 -22.44
C GLY A 137 20.14 5.34 -21.79
N THR A 138 21.15 5.47 -22.65
CA THR A 138 22.56 5.52 -22.24
C THR A 138 22.94 6.82 -21.54
N GLU A 139 22.23 7.92 -21.78
CA GLU A 139 22.56 9.25 -21.27
C GLU A 139 22.14 9.47 -19.81
N HIS A 140 21.33 8.58 -19.24
CA HIS A 140 20.83 8.68 -17.87
C HIS A 140 21.35 7.57 -16.95
N ARG A 141 22.43 6.87 -17.32
CA ARG A 141 22.98 5.75 -16.52
C ARG A 141 23.49 6.18 -15.15
N ASP A 142 23.89 7.44 -15.03
CA ASP A 142 24.40 8.02 -13.77
C ASP A 142 23.27 8.68 -12.96
N LEU A 143 22.03 8.65 -13.47
CA LEU A 143 20.85 9.20 -12.81
C LEU A 143 20.06 8.09 -12.14
N GLY A 144 19.64 8.34 -10.91
CA GLY A 144 18.85 7.39 -10.14
C GLY A 144 18.29 8.01 -8.87
N LEU A 145 17.53 7.20 -8.13
CA LEU A 145 17.11 7.58 -6.79
C LEU A 145 18.37 7.75 -5.92
N PRO A 146 18.56 8.92 -5.28
CA PRO A 146 19.73 9.15 -4.42
C PRO A 146 19.86 8.08 -3.33
N HIS A 147 21.08 7.65 -3.02
CA HIS A 147 21.32 6.60 -2.03
C HIS A 147 20.94 6.98 -0.60
N ASP A 148 20.77 8.27 -0.32
CA ASP A 148 20.29 8.81 0.96
C ASP A 148 18.76 8.96 1.02
N ALA A 149 18.06 8.72 -0.09
CA ALA A 149 16.60 8.74 -0.14
C ALA A 149 16.03 7.49 0.54
N VAL A 150 15.40 7.69 1.69
CA VAL A 150 14.82 6.58 2.46
C VAL A 150 13.53 6.08 1.82
N THR A 151 13.47 4.80 1.53
CA THR A 151 12.33 4.12 0.91
C THR A 151 11.41 3.45 1.95
N ILE A 152 10.17 3.18 1.56
CA ILE A 152 9.22 2.38 2.35
C ILE A 152 9.76 0.99 2.66
N ALA A 153 10.56 0.41 1.75
CA ALA A 153 11.21 -0.87 1.99
C ALA A 153 12.23 -0.79 3.14
N GLU A 154 13.06 0.26 3.18
CA GLU A 154 14.01 0.45 4.28
C GLU A 154 13.32 0.72 5.61
N GLN A 155 12.25 1.53 5.60
CA GLN A 155 11.42 1.77 6.78
C GLN A 155 10.80 0.46 7.30
N LEU A 156 10.23 -0.37 6.44
CA LEU A 156 9.64 -1.66 6.81
C LEU A 156 10.72 -2.65 7.28
N LYS A 157 11.88 -2.68 6.61
CA LYS A 157 13.01 -3.54 7.00
C LYS A 157 13.52 -3.19 8.40
N ALA A 158 13.57 -1.90 8.76
CA ALA A 158 13.91 -1.45 10.12
C ALA A 158 12.90 -1.93 11.18
N GLN A 159 11.66 -2.24 10.80
CA GLN A 159 10.63 -2.82 11.66
C GLN A 159 10.60 -4.36 11.65
N GLY A 160 11.63 -5.01 11.07
CA GLY A 160 11.76 -6.47 11.04
C GLY A 160 11.01 -7.17 9.90
N TYR A 161 10.53 -6.43 8.91
CA TYR A 161 9.95 -7.04 7.72
C TYR A 161 11.02 -7.58 6.78
N ALA A 162 10.74 -8.73 6.17
CA ALA A 162 11.44 -9.15 4.96
C ALA A 162 10.91 -8.37 3.76
N THR A 163 11.80 -7.76 2.99
CA THR A 163 11.42 -6.91 1.84
C THR A 163 12.03 -7.45 0.55
N ALA A 164 11.22 -7.49 -0.51
CA ALA A 164 11.66 -7.88 -1.83
C ALA A 164 10.95 -7.03 -2.89
N CYS A 165 11.61 -6.80 -4.03
CA CYS A 165 11.05 -6.12 -5.19
C CYS A 165 11.19 -7.04 -6.41
N PHE A 166 10.13 -7.17 -7.20
CA PHE A 166 10.10 -7.99 -8.40
C PHE A 166 9.56 -7.17 -9.58
N GLY A 167 10.23 -7.27 -10.72
CA GLY A 167 9.82 -6.57 -11.94
C GLY A 167 10.61 -5.29 -12.18
N LYS A 168 9.93 -4.25 -12.66
CA LYS A 168 10.55 -3.02 -13.17
C LYS A 168 10.95 -2.07 -12.02
N TRP A 169 12.24 -1.76 -11.95
CA TRP A 169 12.80 -0.78 -11.00
C TRP A 169 12.68 0.66 -11.52
N HIS A 170 13.39 0.98 -12.60
CA HIS A 170 13.33 2.25 -13.34
C HIS A 170 13.69 3.51 -12.54
N LEU A 171 14.59 3.37 -11.56
CA LEU A 171 15.11 4.46 -10.71
C LEU A 171 16.64 4.50 -10.68
N GLY A 172 17.30 4.19 -11.81
CA GLY A 172 18.75 3.98 -11.89
C GLY A 172 19.15 2.54 -11.65
#